data_AF-A0A560WHE6-F1
#
_entry.id   AF-A0A560WHE6-F1
#
_cell.length_a   1.000
_cell.length_b   1.000
_cell.length_c   1.000
_cell.angle_alpha   90.00
_cell.angle_beta   90.00
_cell.angle_gamma   90.00
#
_symmetry.space_group_name_H-M   'P 1'
#
loop_
_entity.id
_entity.type
_entity.pdbx_description
1 polymer ?
#
loop_
_entity_poly.entity_id
_entity_poly.type
_entity_poly.pdbx_seq_one_letter_code
_entity_poly.pdbx_strand_id
1 'polypeptide(L)'
;MKGFRDFLMRGNLVEIAVGLIIATAFASLVTAFTNVLIEAIGKLTGGAEFNFDEMEIFGFQSVGPFLTALVAFLIMAAVVYFAVVKPYQAMRERFVAEEEETTDESVELLREIRDSLRAGRG
;
A
#
# COMPACT_ATOMS: atom_id res chain seq x y z
N MET A 1 2.66 -6.50 35.85
CA MET A 1 1.95 -7.32 34.83
C MET A 1 0.54 -6.81 34.49
N LYS A 2 -0.36 -6.51 35.46
CA LYS A 2 -1.72 -5.98 35.15
C LYS A 2 -1.73 -4.69 34.31
N GLY A 3 -0.98 -3.65 34.74
CA GLY A 3 -0.96 -2.37 34.03
C GLY A 3 -0.37 -2.40 32.61
N PHE A 4 0.51 -3.36 32.31
CA PHE A 4 1.05 -3.56 30.96
C PHE A 4 0.01 -4.23 30.04
N ARG A 5 -0.73 -5.22 30.56
CA ARG A 5 -1.87 -5.81 29.85
C ARG A 5 -2.96 -4.77 29.58
N ASP A 6 -3.30 -3.94 30.56
CA ASP A 6 -4.32 -2.88 30.40
C ASP A 6 -3.87 -1.76 29.43
N PHE A 7 -2.55 -1.53 29.32
CA PHE A 7 -1.98 -0.67 28.29
C PHE A 7 -2.11 -1.28 26.89
N LEU A 8 -1.74 -2.56 26.71
CA LEU A 8 -1.89 -3.25 25.44
C LEU A 8 -3.36 -3.42 25.02
N MET A 9 -4.27 -3.60 25.96
CA MET A 9 -5.70 -3.77 25.66
C MET A 9 -6.41 -2.45 25.30
N ARG A 10 -5.70 -1.30 25.28
CA ARG A 10 -6.23 -0.11 24.58
C ARG A 10 -6.27 -0.43 23.09
N GLY A 11 -7.47 -0.57 22.52
CA GLY A 11 -7.67 -0.95 21.11
C GLY A 11 -6.81 -0.16 20.12
N ASN A 12 -6.65 1.15 20.34
CA ASN A 12 -5.80 2.02 19.53
C ASN A 12 -4.31 1.57 19.46
N LEU A 13 -3.75 0.96 20.52
CA LEU A 13 -2.35 0.52 20.53
C LEU A 13 -2.13 -0.75 19.72
N VAL A 14 -3.08 -1.70 19.79
CA VAL A 14 -2.98 -2.96 19.05
C VAL A 14 -3.07 -2.70 17.55
N GLU A 15 -4.01 -1.86 17.13
CA GLU A 15 -4.20 -1.50 15.71
C GLU A 15 -2.97 -0.80 15.13
N ILE A 16 -2.41 0.18 15.86
CA ILE A 16 -1.18 0.87 15.45
C ILE A 16 0.00 -0.12 15.37
N ALA A 17 0.15 -1.00 16.36
CA ALA A 17 1.24 -1.97 16.38
C ALA A 17 1.15 -2.95 15.21
N VAL A 18 -0.04 -3.48 14.93
CA VAL A 18 -0.30 -4.36 13.80
C VAL A 18 -0.04 -3.64 12.47
N GLY A 19 -0.52 -2.40 12.33
CA GLY A 19 -0.29 -1.57 11.15
C GLY A 19 1.20 -1.36 10.85
N LEU A 20 2.01 -1.07 11.87
CA LEU A 20 3.45 -0.88 11.73
C LEU A 20 4.18 -2.18 11.32
N ILE A 21 3.80 -3.31 11.94
CA ILE A 21 4.37 -4.63 11.60
C ILE A 21 4.05 -4.99 10.14
N ILE A 22 2.81 -4.77 9.70
CA ILE A 22 2.41 -5.03 8.32
C ILE A 22 3.15 -4.10 7.36
N ALA A 23 3.26 -2.81 7.67
CA ALA A 23 3.97 -1.85 6.82
C ALA A 23 5.43 -2.24 6.57
N THR A 24 6.15 -2.61 7.64
CA THR A 24 7.56 -3.01 7.55
C THR A 24 7.75 -4.35 6.83
N ALA A 25 6.90 -5.34 7.11
CA ALA A 25 6.92 -6.62 6.42
C ALA A 25 6.61 -6.47 4.92
N PHE A 26 5.62 -5.65 4.59
CA PHE A 26 5.24 -5.36 3.21
C PHE A 26 6.36 -4.63 2.45
N ALA A 27 6.99 -3.62 3.05
CA ALA A 27 8.14 -2.94 2.46
C ALA A 27 9.29 -3.92 2.15
N SER A 28 9.53 -4.88 3.04
CA SER A 28 10.56 -5.91 2.87
C SER A 28 10.22 -6.85 1.69
N LEU A 29 8.96 -7.26 1.58
CA LEU A 29 8.46 -8.09 0.47
C LEU A 29 8.61 -7.39 -0.89
N VAL A 30 8.17 -6.13 -0.96
CA VAL A 30 8.28 -5.30 -2.17
C VAL A 30 9.75 -5.12 -2.57
N THR A 31 10.64 -4.87 -1.61
CA THR A 31 12.08 -4.72 -1.85
C THR A 31 12.66 -6.01 -2.43
N ALA A 32 12.35 -7.16 -1.83
CA ALA A 32 12.82 -8.46 -2.33
C ALA A 32 12.35 -8.73 -3.76
N PHE A 33 11.07 -8.46 -4.06
CA PHE A 33 10.54 -8.65 -5.41
C PHE A 33 11.16 -7.68 -6.43
N THR A 34 11.39 -6.42 -6.03
CA THR A 34 12.05 -5.43 -6.88
C THR A 34 13.48 -5.86 -7.23
N ASN A 35 14.23 -6.36 -6.24
CA ASN A 35 15.60 -6.84 -6.47
C ASN A 35 15.63 -8.00 -7.47
N VAL A 36 14.68 -8.95 -7.38
CA VAL A 36 14.56 -10.05 -8.35
C VAL A 36 14.32 -9.52 -9.77
N LEU A 37 13.50 -8.47 -9.93
CA LEU A 37 13.28 -7.85 -11.24
C LEU A 37 14.50 -7.08 -11.74
N ILE A 38 15.19 -6.33 -10.89
CA ILE A 38 16.42 -5.62 -11.24
C ILE A 38 17.51 -6.62 -11.67
N GLU A 39 17.68 -7.72 -10.94
CA GLU A 39 18.59 -8.80 -11.32
C GLU A 39 18.21 -9.44 -12.65
N ALA A 40 16.92 -9.68 -12.89
CA ALA A 40 16.44 -10.23 -14.15
C ALA A 40 16.70 -9.30 -15.34
N ILE A 41 16.46 -7.99 -15.16
CA ILE A 41 16.76 -6.96 -16.15
C ILE A 41 18.27 -6.89 -16.40
N GLY A 42 19.10 -6.86 -15.36
CA GLY A 42 20.56 -6.82 -15.46
C GLY A 42 21.14 -8.03 -16.20
N LYS A 43 20.59 -9.23 -15.95
CA LYS A 43 20.97 -10.46 -16.68
C LYS A 43 20.63 -10.38 -18.18
N LEU A 44 19.51 -9.75 -18.54
CA LEU A 44 19.12 -9.58 -19.95
C LEU A 44 19.96 -8.52 -20.67
N THR A 45 20.49 -7.51 -19.96
CA THR A 45 21.26 -6.40 -20.55
C THR A 45 22.77 -6.64 -20.64
N GLY A 46 23.30 -7.77 -20.17
CA GLY A 46 24.73 -8.10 -20.33
C GLY A 46 25.45 -8.68 -19.12
N GLY A 47 24.74 -9.00 -18.03
CA GLY A 47 25.27 -9.87 -16.97
C GLY A 47 25.86 -9.18 -15.74
N ALA A 48 25.91 -7.85 -15.70
CA ALA A 48 26.18 -7.08 -14.49
C ALA A 48 24.87 -6.49 -13.94
N GLU A 49 24.82 -6.29 -12.63
CA GLU A 49 23.74 -5.54 -11.96
C GLU A 49 23.47 -4.24 -12.73
N PHE A 50 22.19 -3.93 -12.98
CA PHE A 50 21.84 -2.67 -13.65
C PHE A 50 22.24 -1.51 -12.73
N ASN A 51 23.41 -0.95 -12.97
CA ASN A 51 23.94 0.17 -12.21
C ASN A 51 24.65 1.18 -13.13
N PHE A 52 24.66 2.42 -12.68
CA PHE A 52 25.38 3.54 -13.29
C PHE A 52 26.58 3.91 -12.43
N ASP A 53 27.06 3.01 -11.55
CA ASP A 53 28.01 3.34 -10.48
C ASP A 53 29.37 3.81 -11.03
N GLU A 54 29.74 3.35 -12.22
CA GLU A 54 30.96 3.76 -12.93
C GLU A 54 30.81 5.11 -13.68
N MET A 55 29.60 5.69 -13.68
CA MET A 55 29.32 6.95 -14.37
C MET A 55 29.75 8.15 -13.54
N GLU A 56 30.88 8.73 -13.91
CA GLU A 56 31.34 10.02 -13.38
C GLU A 56 30.82 11.16 -14.25
N ILE A 57 30.15 12.14 -13.62
CA ILE A 57 29.67 13.33 -14.30
C ILE A 57 30.33 14.56 -13.65
N PHE A 58 31.07 15.33 -14.45
CA PHE A 58 31.78 16.54 -14.01
C PHE A 58 32.74 16.34 -12.81
N GLY A 59 33.30 15.13 -12.64
CA GLY A 59 34.20 14.80 -11.53
C GLY A 59 33.50 14.42 -10.21
N PHE A 60 32.16 14.29 -10.22
CA PHE A 60 31.41 13.76 -9.08
C PHE A 60 31.16 12.26 -9.26
N GLN A 61 31.81 11.46 -8.42
CA GLN A 61 31.65 9.99 -8.37
C GLN A 61 30.33 9.54 -7.73
N SER A 62 29.61 10.43 -7.05
CA SER A 62 28.33 10.13 -6.38
C SER A 62 27.12 10.16 -7.32
N VAL A 63 27.27 10.73 -8.52
CA VAL A 63 26.14 10.88 -9.46
C VAL A 63 25.70 9.54 -10.03
N GLY A 64 26.65 8.66 -10.35
CA GLY A 64 26.38 7.30 -10.80
C GLY A 64 25.51 6.50 -9.81
N PRO A 65 25.98 6.29 -8.56
CA PRO A 65 25.21 5.60 -7.53
C PRO A 65 23.85 6.24 -7.23
N PHE A 66 23.75 7.57 -7.31
CA PHE A 66 22.46 8.26 -7.16
C PHE A 66 21.49 7.91 -8.29
N LEU A 67 21.94 7.88 -9.55
CA LEU A 67 21.11 7.49 -10.69
C LEU A 67 20.71 6.01 -10.59
N THR A 68 21.61 5.13 -10.14
CA THR A 68 21.29 3.73 -9.83
C THR A 68 20.14 3.65 -8.83
N ALA A 69 20.26 4.35 -7.70
CA ALA A 69 19.24 4.39 -6.66
C ALA A 69 17.91 4.99 -7.16
N LEU A 70 17.97 6.03 -8.01
CA LEU A 70 16.79 6.66 -8.60
C LEU A 70 16.04 5.68 -9.51
N VAL A 71 16.74 4.96 -10.39
CA VAL A 71 16.09 3.97 -11.27
C VAL A 71 15.56 2.80 -10.46
N ALA A 72 16.30 2.30 -9.48
CA ALA A 72 15.82 1.26 -8.57
C ALA A 72 14.53 1.70 -7.83
N PHE A 73 14.48 2.96 -7.37
CA PHE A 73 13.29 3.53 -6.74
C PHE A 73 12.10 3.61 -7.71
N LEU A 74 12.31 4.03 -8.96
CA LEU A 74 11.24 4.07 -9.96
C LEU A 74 10.70 2.68 -10.31
N ILE A 75 11.58 1.68 -10.43
CA ILE A 75 11.18 0.28 -10.65
C ILE A 75 10.35 -0.22 -9.47
N MET A 76 10.83 0.01 -8.23
CA MET A 76 10.10 -0.34 -7.01
C MET A 76 8.72 0.34 -6.96
N ALA A 77 8.63 1.63 -7.25
CA ALA A 77 7.38 2.36 -7.27
C ALA A 77 6.40 1.81 -8.33
N ALA A 78 6.91 1.48 -9.52
CA ALA A 78 6.12 0.85 -10.58
C ALA A 78 5.59 -0.52 -10.13
N VAL A 79 6.42 -1.35 -9.51
CA VAL A 79 6.02 -2.64 -8.94
C VAL A 79 4.90 -2.47 -7.93
N VAL A 80 5.07 -1.58 -6.93
CA VAL A 80 4.03 -1.33 -5.91
C VAL A 80 2.73 -0.90 -6.57
N TYR A 81 2.81 0.01 -7.53
CA TYR A 81 1.65 0.51 -8.23
C TYR A 81 0.92 -0.59 -9.01
N PHE A 82 1.62 -1.38 -9.82
CA PHE A 82 1.00 -2.39 -10.68
C PHE A 82 0.62 -3.67 -9.94
N ALA A 83 1.43 -4.14 -8.99
CA ALA A 83 1.19 -5.39 -8.28
C ALA A 83 0.26 -5.25 -7.09
N VAL A 84 0.14 -4.06 -6.50
CA VAL A 84 -0.66 -3.85 -5.28
C VAL A 84 -1.72 -2.77 -5.47
N VAL A 85 -1.35 -1.55 -5.85
CA VAL A 85 -2.31 -0.44 -5.89
C VAL A 85 -3.40 -0.68 -6.94
N LYS A 86 -3.02 -1.05 -8.17
CA LYS A 86 -3.96 -1.31 -9.26
C LYS A 86 -4.93 -2.46 -8.97
N PRO A 87 -4.50 -3.68 -8.53
CA PRO A 87 -5.44 -4.73 -8.19
C PRO A 87 -6.28 -4.37 -6.95
N TYR A 88 -5.72 -3.65 -5.98
CA TYR A 88 -6.48 -3.16 -4.85
C TYR A 88 -7.59 -2.17 -5.28
N GLN A 89 -7.29 -1.23 -6.17
CA GLN A 89 -8.28 -0.32 -6.75
C GLN A 89 -9.37 -1.08 -7.52
N ALA A 90 -8.97 -2.02 -8.39
CA ALA A 90 -9.90 -2.83 -9.17
C ALA A 90 -10.80 -3.72 -8.29
N MET A 91 -10.28 -4.20 -7.16
CA MET A 91 -11.05 -4.96 -6.17
C MET A 91 -11.99 -4.03 -5.39
N ARG A 92 -11.51 -2.87 -4.97
CA ARG A 92 -12.32 -1.89 -4.22
C ARG A 92 -13.54 -1.41 -5.03
N GLU A 93 -13.36 -1.17 -6.32
CA GLU A 93 -14.46 -0.81 -7.23
C GLU A 93 -15.54 -1.91 -7.36
N ARG A 94 -15.20 -3.17 -7.07
CA ARG A 94 -16.16 -4.29 -7.14
C ARG A 94 -16.76 -4.67 -5.80
N PHE A 95 -15.98 -4.64 -4.71
CA PHE A 95 -16.42 -5.16 -3.42
C PHE A 95 -16.85 -4.05 -2.45
N VAL A 96 -16.25 -2.86 -2.52
CA VAL A 96 -16.61 -1.75 -1.63
C VAL A 96 -17.75 -0.92 -2.20
N ALA A 97 -17.86 -0.83 -3.53
CA ALA A 97 -19.03 -0.23 -4.17
C ALA A 97 -20.34 -0.98 -3.81
N GLU A 98 -20.28 -2.31 -3.67
CA GLU A 98 -21.41 -3.15 -3.28
C GLU A 98 -21.78 -2.96 -1.79
N GLU A 99 -20.80 -2.75 -0.90
CA GLU A 99 -21.03 -2.38 0.51
C GLU A 99 -21.58 -0.95 0.69
N GLU A 100 -21.15 0.01 -0.13
CA GLU A 100 -21.70 1.38 -0.12
C GLU A 100 -23.14 1.41 -0.65
N GLU A 101 -23.46 0.70 -1.74
CA GLU A 101 -24.85 0.59 -2.23
C GLU A 101 -25.80 -0.03 -1.19
N THR A 102 -25.40 -1.12 -0.52
CA THR A 102 -26.23 -1.76 0.51
C THR A 102 -26.42 -0.88 1.75
N THR A 103 -25.44 -0.05 2.08
CA THR A 103 -25.53 0.92 3.19
C THR A 103 -26.46 2.07 2.83
N ASP A 104 -26.40 2.59 1.61
CA ASP A 104 -27.29 3.66 1.16
C ASP A 104 -28.76 3.18 1.09
N GLU A 105 -29.03 1.98 0.58
CA GLU A 105 -30.38 1.38 0.62
C GLU A 105 -30.89 1.25 2.07
N SER A 106 -30.03 0.83 3.00
CA SER A 106 -30.38 0.73 4.43
C SER A 106 -30.72 2.11 5.02
N VAL A 107 -30.00 3.15 4.63
CA VAL A 107 -30.24 4.53 5.08
C VAL A 107 -31.52 5.10 4.46
N GLU A 108 -31.82 4.79 3.20
CA GLU A 108 -33.09 5.14 2.55
C GLU A 108 -34.27 4.48 3.24
N LEU A 109 -34.21 3.16 3.47
CA LEU A 109 -35.25 2.43 4.21
C LEU A 109 -35.46 3.01 5.62
N LEU A 110 -34.38 3.38 6.32
CA LEU A 110 -34.49 4.03 7.64
C LEU A 110 -35.15 5.41 7.56
N ARG A 111 -34.93 6.18 6.48
CA ARG A 111 -35.63 7.45 6.24
C ARG A 111 -37.11 7.22 5.98
N GLU A 112 -37.47 6.24 5.16
CA GLU A 112 -38.86 5.87 4.88
C GLU A 112 -39.59 5.39 6.14
N ILE A 113 -38.94 4.56 6.96
CA ILE A 113 -39.47 4.12 8.26
C ILE A 113 -39.67 5.32 9.20
N ARG A 114 -38.71 6.24 9.28
CA ARG A 114 -38.85 7.47 10.08
C ARG A 114 -40.05 8.30 9.63
N ASP A 115 -40.24 8.47 8.33
CA ASP A 115 -41.26 9.34 7.77
C ASP A 115 -42.66 8.71 7.88
N SER A 116 -42.78 7.39 7.71
CA SER A 116 -44.02 6.64 7.98
C SER A 116 -44.41 6.65 9.46
N LEU A 117 -43.45 6.52 10.39
CA LEU A 117 -43.69 6.64 11.82
C LEU A 117 -44.12 8.06 12.25
N ARG A 118 -43.68 9.11 11.53
CA ARG A 118 -44.15 10.49 11.74
C ARG A 118 -45.56 10.69 11.21
N ALA A 119 -45.87 10.12 10.05
CA ALA A 119 -47.18 10.24 9.42
C ALA A 119 -48.31 9.53 10.21
N GLY A 120 -48.02 8.38 10.83
CA GLY A 120 -49.00 7.62 11.63
C GLY A 120 -49.22 8.12 13.06
N ARG A 121 -48.56 9.21 13.48
CA ARG A 121 -48.62 9.75 14.86
C ARG A 121 -49.38 11.09 14.97
N GLY A 122 -50.04 11.51 13.89
CA GLY A 122 -51.02 12.61 13.86
C GLY A 122 -52.43 12.07 13.69
#